data_AF-A0A925UW16-F1
#
_entry.id   AF-A0A925UW16-F1
#
_cell.length_a   1.000
_cell.length_b   1.000
_cell.length_c   1.000
_cell.angle_alpha   90.00
_cell.angle_beta   90.00
_cell.angle_gamma   90.00
#
_symmetry.space_group_name_H-M   'P 1'
#
loop_
_entity.id
_entity.type
_entity.pdbx_description
1 polymer ?
#
loop_
_entity_poly.entity_id
_entity_poly.type
_entity_poly.pdbx_seq_one_letter_code
_entity_poly.pdbx_strand_id
1 'polypeptide(L)'
;DGRTSGIALGGINLEFIQPDVDAPEQAVCDTLVFEPTSLQRAEEALGAKGVLTRRLDKIEPDPALLALRGFEEVELQGPQLICKNLLLESEFPVPMFLCEYVPKLKQRLSASNPSFKQPHGRVLSITVQLAKPGAIWRLSDLGYQGNIELLQAESRFGAPSVIEIKFERGPVELQGIDPGFTFI
;
A
#
# COMPACT_ATOMS: atom_id res chain seq x y z
N ASP A 1 -17.93 7.57 3.09
CA ASP A 1 -17.29 7.65 4.42
C ASP A 1 -17.41 6.30 5.11
N GLY A 2 -16.31 5.87 5.73
CA GLY A 2 -16.21 4.56 6.38
C GLY A 2 -15.04 4.57 7.34
N ARG A 3 -15.07 3.70 8.35
CA ARG A 3 -13.95 3.57 9.30
C ARG A 3 -12.79 2.90 8.60
N THR A 4 -11.62 3.51 8.68
CA THR A 4 -10.38 2.93 8.14
C THR A 4 -9.59 2.28 9.26
N SER A 5 -9.13 1.05 9.07
CA SER A 5 -8.12 0.41 9.92
C SER A 5 -6.92 0.01 9.07
N GLY A 6 -5.71 0.16 9.60
CA GLY A 6 -4.47 -0.10 8.87
C GLY A 6 -3.65 -1.19 9.52
N ILE A 7 -3.13 -2.13 8.73
CA ILE A 7 -2.11 -3.09 9.18
C ILE A 7 -0.87 -2.93 8.30
N ALA A 8 0.24 -2.55 8.92
CA ALA A 8 1.54 -2.53 8.25
C ALA A 8 2.06 -3.97 8.12
N LEU A 9 2.16 -4.47 6.88
CA LEU A 9 2.71 -5.76 6.50
C LEU A 9 4.04 -5.59 5.77
N GLY A 10 5.11 -5.36 6.53
CA GLY A 10 6.50 -5.49 6.06
C GLY A 10 6.80 -4.99 4.64
N GLY A 11 6.41 -3.75 4.32
CA GLY A 11 6.63 -3.13 2.99
C GLY A 11 5.36 -2.75 2.23
N ILE A 12 4.18 -3.14 2.72
CA ILE A 12 2.86 -2.68 2.28
C ILE A 12 2.02 -2.33 3.51
N ASN A 13 1.21 -1.28 3.43
CA ASN A 13 0.16 -1.03 4.42
C ASN A 13 -1.18 -1.50 3.83
N LEU A 14 -1.86 -2.43 4.50
CA LEU A 14 -3.24 -2.76 4.17
C LEU A 14 -4.15 -1.79 4.90
N GLU A 15 -4.84 -0.93 4.15
CA GLU A 15 -5.91 -0.09 4.68
C GLU A 15 -7.25 -0.76 4.39
N PHE A 16 -7.92 -1.24 5.44
CA PHE A 16 -9.27 -1.76 5.37
C PHE A 16 -10.24 -0.60 5.47
N ILE A 17 -11.14 -0.50 4.51
CA ILE A 17 -12.25 0.45 4.54
C ILE A 17 -13.50 -0.37 4.88
N GLN A 18 -14.14 -0.04 6.01
CA GLN A 18 -15.47 -0.54 6.32
C GLN A 18 -16.48 0.56 5.94
N PRO A 19 -17.10 0.49 4.75
CA PRO A 19 -18.10 1.47 4.33
C PRO A 19 -19.34 1.41 5.24
N ASP A 20 -19.83 2.58 5.64
CA ASP A 20 -21.04 2.68 6.47
C ASP A 20 -22.34 2.49 5.63
N VAL A 21 -22.26 2.65 4.31
CA VAL A 21 -23.33 2.50 3.31
C VAL A 21 -22.77 1.89 2.02
N ASP A 22 -23.60 1.16 1.27
CA ASP A 22 -23.23 0.48 0.02
C ASP A 22 -22.02 -0.46 0.15
N ALA A 23 -21.93 -1.15 1.30
CA ALA A 23 -20.89 -2.15 1.52
C ALA A 23 -20.99 -3.26 0.48
N PRO A 24 -19.87 -3.64 -0.17
CA PRO A 24 -19.87 -4.76 -1.09
C PRO A 24 -20.24 -6.04 -0.34
N GLU A 25 -20.97 -6.94 -1.01
CA GLU A 25 -21.37 -8.23 -0.43
C GLU A 25 -20.17 -9.10 -0.03
N GLN A 26 -18.99 -8.81 -0.59
CA GLN A 26 -17.73 -9.53 -0.38
C GLN A 26 -16.56 -8.55 -0.25
N ALA A 27 -15.49 -8.98 0.41
CA ALA A 27 -14.30 -8.15 0.60
C ALA A 27 -13.60 -7.92 -0.75
N VAL A 28 -13.37 -6.65 -1.09
CA VAL A 28 -12.67 -6.23 -2.31
C VAL A 28 -11.41 -5.44 -1.95
N CYS A 29 -10.40 -5.50 -2.82
CA CYS A 29 -9.24 -4.63 -2.73
C CYS A 29 -9.46 -3.42 -3.65
N ASP A 30 -9.52 -2.23 -3.06
CA ASP A 30 -9.80 -0.99 -3.79
C ASP A 30 -8.53 -0.35 -4.36
N THR A 31 -7.52 -0.13 -3.51
CA THR A 31 -6.27 0.55 -3.91
C THR A 31 -5.04 -0.11 -3.27
N LEU A 32 -3.97 -0.26 -4.05
CA LEU A 32 -2.66 -0.68 -3.56
C LEU A 32 -1.76 0.52 -3.25
N VAL A 33 -1.11 0.51 -2.09
CA VAL A 33 -0.16 1.55 -1.69
C VAL A 33 1.20 0.94 -1.40
N PHE A 34 2.22 1.41 -2.12
CA PHE A 34 3.60 0.95 -1.93
C PHE A 34 4.46 2.06 -1.32
N GLU A 35 5.34 1.69 -0.39
CA GLU A 35 6.38 2.60 0.10
C GLU A 35 7.59 2.56 -0.86
N PRO A 36 7.95 3.68 -1.53
CA PRO A 36 9.15 3.74 -2.32
C PRO A 36 10.36 4.11 -1.44
N THR A 37 11.56 3.78 -1.92
CA THR A 37 12.80 4.26 -1.27
C THR A 37 13.03 5.75 -1.50
N SER A 38 12.51 6.28 -2.61
CA SER A 38 12.55 7.69 -2.97
C SER A 38 11.44 7.95 -4.00
N LEU A 39 10.57 8.94 -3.74
CA LEU A 39 9.58 9.35 -4.74
C LEU A 39 10.23 9.92 -5.99
N GLN A 40 11.37 10.60 -5.85
CA GLN A 40 12.08 11.15 -7.00
C GLN A 40 12.52 10.05 -7.96
N ARG A 41 13.15 8.99 -7.45
CA ARG A 41 13.57 7.85 -8.29
C ARG A 41 12.39 7.14 -8.93
N ALA A 42 11.29 7.00 -8.19
CA ALA A 42 10.07 6.40 -8.71
C ALA A 42 9.46 7.24 -9.83
N GLU A 43 9.36 8.56 -9.63
CA GLU A 43 8.85 9.51 -10.62
C GLU A 43 9.70 9.53 -11.90
N GLU A 44 11.03 9.52 -11.78
CA GLU A 44 11.94 9.42 -12.92
C GLU A 44 11.74 8.10 -13.71
N ALA A 45 11.62 6.98 -13.00
CA ALA A 45 11.40 5.66 -13.62
C ALA A 45 10.04 5.55 -14.33
N LEU A 46 8.99 6.09 -13.71
CA LEU A 46 7.63 6.16 -14.26
C LEU A 46 7.59 7.09 -15.49
N GLY A 47 8.20 8.28 -15.38
CA GLY A 47 8.29 9.24 -16.49
C GLY A 47 9.05 8.68 -17.69
N ALA A 48 10.13 7.92 -17.48
CA ALA A 48 10.85 7.24 -18.55
C ALA A 48 10.00 6.19 -19.30
N LYS A 49 8.91 5.73 -18.69
CA LYS A 49 7.92 4.81 -19.29
C LYS A 49 6.68 5.53 -19.84
N GLY A 50 6.68 6.86 -19.85
CA GLY A 50 5.55 7.67 -20.29
C GLY A 50 4.37 7.69 -19.32
N VAL A 51 4.57 7.27 -18.06
CA VAL A 51 3.55 7.35 -17.01
C VAL A 51 3.51 8.76 -16.45
N LEU A 52 2.33 9.38 -16.52
CA LEU A 52 2.08 10.67 -15.89
C LEU A 52 1.86 10.49 -14.39
N THR A 53 2.45 11.38 -13.60
CA THR A 53 2.40 11.32 -12.14
C THR A 53 2.09 12.68 -11.53
N ARG A 54 1.48 12.66 -10.34
CA ARG A 54 1.20 13.86 -9.56
C ARG A 54 1.55 13.66 -8.10
N ARG A 55 2.27 14.63 -7.53
CA ARG A 55 2.62 14.64 -6.11
C ARG A 55 1.51 15.30 -5.28
N LEU A 56 1.24 14.73 -4.12
CA LEU A 56 0.31 15.30 -3.14
C LEU A 56 0.83 15.08 -1.72
N ASP A 57 0.87 16.14 -0.92
CA ASP A 57 1.18 16.04 0.50
C ASP A 57 -0.06 15.55 1.27
N LYS A 58 0.09 14.45 2.02
CA LYS A 58 -0.92 13.94 2.95
C LYS A 58 -0.67 14.57 4.31
N ILE A 59 -1.54 15.51 4.68
CA ILE A 59 -1.53 16.20 5.98
C ILE A 59 -2.60 15.57 6.87
N GLU A 60 -2.24 15.21 8.10
CA GLU A 60 -3.19 14.81 9.14
C GLU A 60 -3.43 15.99 10.08
N PRO A 61 -4.67 16.52 10.15
CA PRO A 61 -5.03 17.57 11.09
C PRO A 61 -5.48 17.05 12.47
N ASP A 62 -5.87 15.77 12.61
CA ASP A 62 -6.43 15.26 13.87
C ASP A 62 -5.33 14.92 14.90
N PRO A 63 -5.26 15.63 16.05
CA PRO A 63 -4.25 15.37 17.08
C PRO A 63 -4.38 13.97 17.71
N ALA A 64 -5.58 13.39 17.79
CA ALA A 64 -5.74 12.04 18.32
C ALA A 64 -5.13 11.01 17.37
N LEU A 65 -5.34 11.16 16.06
CA LEU A 65 -4.73 10.28 15.05
C LEU A 65 -3.22 10.49 14.94
N LEU A 66 -2.73 11.72 15.11
CA LEU A 66 -1.29 12.01 15.20
C LEU A 66 -0.65 11.36 16.43
N ALA A 67 -1.29 11.44 17.60
CA ALA A 67 -0.82 10.80 18.82
C ALA A 67 -0.71 9.27 18.66
N LEU A 68 -1.72 8.63 18.06
CA LEU A 68 -1.68 7.18 17.75
C LEU A 68 -0.52 6.80 16.83
N ARG A 69 -0.15 7.71 15.92
CA ARG A 69 0.99 7.55 15.02
C ARG A 69 2.34 7.91 15.67
N GLY A 70 2.34 8.32 16.94
CA GLY A 70 3.56 8.56 17.73
C GLY A 70 4.15 9.97 17.57
N PHE A 71 3.34 10.95 17.16
CA PHE A 71 3.72 12.36 17.24
C PHE A 71 3.71 12.83 18.70
N GLU A 72 4.63 13.74 19.02
CA GLU A 72 4.85 14.31 20.34
C GLU A 72 3.86 15.45 20.62
N GLU A 73 3.58 15.74 21.90
CA GLU A 73 2.59 16.73 22.33
C GLU A 73 2.73 18.11 21.67
N VAL A 74 3.96 18.52 21.40
CA VAL A 74 4.26 19.79 20.69
C VAL A 74 3.83 19.75 19.22
N GLU A 75 3.94 18.60 18.57
CA GLU A 75 3.53 18.39 17.18
C GLU A 75 2.00 18.25 17.06
N LEU A 76 1.32 17.83 18.13
CA LEU A 76 -0.14 17.71 18.17
C LEU A 76 -0.88 19.07 18.14
N GLN A 77 -0.15 20.18 18.27
CA GLN A 77 -0.72 21.53 18.26
C GLN A 77 -1.17 22.00 16.86
N GLY A 78 -0.88 21.23 15.81
CA GLY A 78 -1.30 21.58 14.46
C GLY A 78 -1.16 20.44 13.45
N PRO A 79 -1.65 20.65 12.22
CA PRO A 79 -1.61 19.64 11.18
C PRO A 79 -0.18 19.23 10.83
N GLN A 80 0.06 17.92 10.68
CA GLN A 80 1.38 17.39 10.36
C GLN A 80 1.38 16.71 9.00
N LEU A 81 2.46 16.93 8.24
CA LEU A 81 2.75 16.10 7.08
C LEU A 81 3.04 14.67 7.55
N ILE A 82 2.29 13.69 7.05
CA ILE A 82 2.47 12.28 7.39
C ILE A 82 3.05 11.47 6.24
N CYS A 83 2.76 11.84 4.99
CA CYS A 83 3.31 11.18 3.81
C CYS A 83 3.27 12.12 2.61
N LYS A 84 4.17 11.88 1.65
CA LYS A 84 4.07 12.43 0.30
C LYS A 84 3.59 11.32 -0.62
N ASN A 85 2.47 11.53 -1.30
CA ASN A 85 1.93 10.60 -2.28
C ASN A 85 2.46 10.95 -3.67
N LEU A 86 2.76 9.92 -4.46
CA LEU A 86 2.91 10.01 -5.91
C LEU A 86 1.75 9.22 -6.53
N LEU A 87 0.75 9.96 -7.01
CA LEU A 87 -0.41 9.43 -7.71
C LEU A 87 -0.03 9.13 -9.16
N LEU A 88 -0.54 8.02 -9.69
CA LEU A 88 -0.36 7.62 -11.09
C LEU A 88 -1.58 8.12 -11.88
N GLU A 89 -1.38 9.02 -12.85
CA GLU A 89 -2.48 9.65 -13.61
C GLU A 89 -2.87 8.86 -14.87
N SER A 90 -2.02 7.93 -15.32
CA SER A 90 -2.38 6.95 -16.34
C SER A 90 -3.28 5.86 -15.76
N GLU A 91 -4.19 5.30 -16.57
CA GLU A 91 -4.98 4.12 -16.22
C GLU A 91 -4.07 2.91 -15.97
N PHE A 92 -3.58 2.79 -14.74
CA PHE A 92 -2.99 1.56 -14.27
C PHE A 92 -4.10 0.51 -14.19
N PRO A 93 -3.83 -0.75 -14.53
CA PRO A 93 -4.88 -1.76 -14.51
C PRO A 93 -5.51 -1.91 -13.13
N VAL A 94 -4.74 -1.70 -12.06
CA VAL A 94 -5.23 -1.71 -10.67
C VAL A 94 -4.98 -0.33 -10.05
N PRO A 95 -5.96 0.28 -9.36
CA PRO A 95 -5.73 1.54 -8.67
C PRO A 95 -4.57 1.43 -7.67
N MET A 96 -3.56 2.29 -7.84
CA MET A 96 -2.40 2.30 -6.95
C MET A 96 -1.72 3.66 -6.89
N PHE A 97 -1.00 3.91 -5.80
CA PHE A 97 -0.10 5.05 -5.66
C PHE A 97 1.09 4.71 -4.76
N LEU A 98 2.10 5.58 -4.78
CA LEU A 98 3.25 5.44 -3.89
C LEU A 98 3.15 6.42 -2.73
N CYS A 99 3.49 5.99 -1.52
CA CYS A 99 3.48 6.83 -0.32
C CYS A 99 4.86 6.82 0.34
N GLU A 100 5.55 7.95 0.28
CA GLU A 100 6.76 8.18 1.07
C GLU A 100 6.40 8.79 2.42
N TYR A 101 6.41 7.95 3.46
CA TYR A 101 6.19 8.39 4.83
C TYR A 101 7.24 9.43 5.27
N VAL A 102 6.85 10.35 6.16
CA VAL A 102 7.84 11.20 6.84
C VAL A 102 8.78 10.36 7.71
N PRO A 103 10.03 10.81 7.99
CA PRO A 103 11.02 9.99 8.70
C PRO A 103 10.53 9.34 9.99
N LYS A 104 9.75 10.07 10.81
CA LYS A 104 9.15 9.55 12.05
C LYS A 104 8.21 8.37 11.79
N LEU A 105 7.39 8.46 10.75
CA LEU A 105 6.53 7.36 10.32
C LEU A 105 7.30 6.27 9.58
N LYS A 106 8.35 6.56 8.81
CA LYS A 106 9.24 5.50 8.27
C LYS A 106 9.82 4.67 9.40
N GLN A 107 10.26 5.30 10.50
CA GLN A 107 10.74 4.57 11.67
C GLN A 107 9.65 3.70 12.34
N ARG A 108 8.37 3.97 12.10
CA ARG A 108 7.27 3.25 12.73
C ARG A 108 6.46 2.39 11.80
N LEU A 109 6.58 2.56 10.48
CA LEU A 109 5.79 1.88 9.45
C LEU A 109 6.66 1.23 8.33
N SER A 110 7.92 1.65 8.16
CA SER A 110 8.78 1.13 7.09
C SER A 110 9.40 -0.21 7.42
N ALA A 111 9.51 -1.05 6.39
CA ALA A 111 10.30 -2.28 6.42
C ALA A 111 11.79 -2.03 6.73
N SER A 112 12.27 -0.79 6.59
CA SER A 112 13.65 -0.38 6.88
C SER A 112 13.93 -0.14 8.38
N ASN A 113 12.93 -0.16 9.26
CA ASN A 113 13.13 0.10 10.68
C ASN A 113 13.45 -1.17 11.50
N PRO A 114 14.51 -1.19 12.33
CA PRO A 114 14.93 -2.36 13.12
C PRO A 114 14.04 -2.68 14.34
N SER A 115 13.20 -1.74 14.79
CA SER A 115 12.19 -1.93 15.85
C SER A 115 10.96 -2.70 15.33
N PHE A 116 10.70 -2.67 14.02
CA PHE A 116 9.92 -3.72 13.37
C PHE A 116 10.76 -4.99 13.22
N LYS A 117 11.07 -5.64 14.33
CA LYS A 117 11.50 -7.03 14.28
C LYS A 117 10.29 -7.87 13.82
N GLN A 118 10.11 -7.92 12.50
CA GLN A 118 9.14 -8.69 11.72
C GLN A 118 7.66 -8.53 12.15
N PRO A 119 6.91 -7.56 11.59
CA PRO A 119 5.48 -7.49 11.84
C PRO A 119 4.81 -8.59 11.03
N HIS A 120 4.28 -9.63 11.70
CA HIS A 120 3.23 -10.57 11.26
C HIS A 120 3.39 -11.33 9.92
N GLY A 121 4.39 -11.00 9.11
CA GLY A 121 4.60 -11.52 7.78
C GLY A 121 4.96 -10.45 6.75
N ARG A 122 5.98 -10.70 5.93
CA ARG A 122 6.28 -9.92 4.71
C ARG A 122 5.36 -10.35 3.58
N VAL A 123 4.78 -9.41 2.85
CA VAL A 123 4.11 -9.73 1.58
C VAL A 123 5.12 -10.36 0.61
N LEU A 124 4.75 -11.49 0.04
CA LEU A 124 5.55 -12.26 -0.91
C LEU A 124 5.10 -12.03 -2.33
N SER A 125 3.78 -12.06 -2.55
CA SER A 125 3.21 -11.87 -3.88
C SER A 125 1.85 -11.20 -3.82
N ILE A 126 1.53 -10.45 -4.88
CA ILE A 126 0.20 -9.92 -5.14
C ILE A 126 -0.24 -10.49 -6.49
N THR A 127 -1.37 -11.18 -6.49
CA THR A 127 -1.98 -11.68 -7.72
C THR A 127 -3.04 -10.69 -8.18
N VAL A 128 -2.84 -10.14 -9.39
CA VAL A 128 -3.78 -9.24 -10.04
C VAL A 128 -4.44 -9.92 -11.23
N GLN A 129 -5.75 -9.76 -11.35
CA GLN A 129 -6.53 -10.28 -12.46
C GLN A 129 -6.71 -9.18 -13.51
N LEU A 130 -6.28 -9.43 -14.76
CA LEU A 130 -6.30 -8.44 -15.84
C LEU A 130 -7.03 -8.98 -17.08
N ALA A 131 -7.82 -8.13 -17.77
CA ALA A 131 -8.57 -8.51 -18.99
C ALA A 131 -7.68 -8.80 -20.21
N LYS A 132 -6.48 -8.23 -20.26
CA LYS A 132 -5.41 -8.59 -21.19
C LYS A 132 -4.11 -8.59 -20.39
N PRO A 133 -3.33 -9.68 -20.35
CA PRO A 133 -1.99 -9.63 -19.77
C PRO A 133 -1.14 -8.67 -20.62
N GLY A 134 -1.04 -7.42 -20.16
CA GLY A 134 -0.21 -6.38 -20.77
C GLY A 134 1.26 -6.57 -20.42
N ALA A 135 2.10 -5.61 -20.84
CA ALA A 135 3.50 -5.58 -20.43
C ALA A 135 3.61 -5.73 -18.90
N ILE A 136 4.42 -6.68 -18.46
CA ILE A 136 4.66 -6.99 -17.05
C ILE A 136 5.18 -5.72 -16.36
N TRP A 137 4.33 -5.06 -15.57
CA TRP A 137 4.78 -3.99 -14.68
C TRP A 137 5.53 -4.64 -13.52
N ARG A 138 6.85 -4.54 -13.51
CA ARG A 138 7.62 -4.99 -12.35
C ARG A 138 7.47 -3.92 -11.28
N LEU A 139 7.26 -4.27 -10.01
CA LEU A 139 7.25 -3.26 -8.94
C LEU A 139 8.57 -2.47 -8.90
N SER A 140 9.68 -3.08 -9.30
CA SER A 140 10.96 -2.41 -9.51
C SER A 140 10.91 -1.26 -10.53
N ASP A 141 10.07 -1.39 -11.56
CA ASP A 141 9.82 -0.34 -12.55
C ASP A 141 9.08 0.86 -11.95
N LEU A 142 8.38 0.64 -10.83
CA LEU A 142 7.67 1.66 -10.07
C LEU A 142 8.54 2.23 -8.91
N GLY A 143 9.85 1.91 -8.89
CA GLY A 143 10.78 2.36 -7.86
C GLY A 143 10.66 1.63 -6.51
N TYR A 144 9.92 0.52 -6.46
CA TYR A 144 9.85 -0.34 -5.28
C TYR A 144 11.12 -1.20 -5.18
N GLN A 145 11.72 -1.28 -3.99
CA GLN A 145 12.93 -2.09 -3.74
C GLN A 145 12.67 -3.35 -2.90
N GLY A 146 11.40 -3.71 -2.66
CA GLY A 146 11.07 -4.98 -2.02
C GLY A 146 10.95 -6.14 -3.01
N ASN A 147 11.00 -7.35 -2.48
CA ASN A 147 10.93 -8.60 -3.24
C ASN A 147 9.49 -9.12 -3.30
N ILE A 148 8.54 -8.25 -3.67
CA ILE A 148 7.15 -8.65 -3.88
C ILE A 148 6.98 -9.05 -5.34
N GLU A 149 6.52 -10.27 -5.56
CA GLU A 149 6.20 -10.78 -6.89
C GLU A 149 4.80 -10.28 -7.30
N LEU A 150 4.71 -9.60 -8.44
CA LEU A 150 3.42 -9.27 -9.04
C LEU A 150 3.05 -10.38 -10.02
N LEU A 151 2.06 -11.20 -9.65
CA LEU A 151 1.55 -12.29 -10.48
C LEU A 151 0.33 -11.81 -11.26
N GLN A 152 0.21 -12.23 -12.51
CA GLN A 152 -0.94 -11.91 -13.35
C GLN A 152 -1.80 -13.14 -13.57
N ALA A 153 -3.08 -13.04 -13.28
CA ALA A 153 -4.10 -14.01 -13.66
C ALA A 153 -4.91 -13.49 -14.85
N GLU A 154 -5.20 -14.36 -15.81
CA GLU A 154 -6.04 -14.00 -16.95
C GLU A 154 -7.50 -13.84 -16.50
N SER A 155 -8.06 -12.65 -16.73
CA SER A 155 -9.50 -12.42 -16.56
C SER A 155 -10.22 -12.77 -17.86
N ARG A 156 -11.11 -13.77 -17.82
CA ARG A 156 -12.03 -14.02 -18.94
C ARG A 156 -13.18 -13.01 -18.99
N PHE A 157 -13.52 -12.41 -17.85
CA PHE A 157 -14.59 -11.43 -17.67
C PHE A 157 -14.29 -10.53 -16.46
N GLY A 158 -14.55 -9.22 -16.55
CA GLY A 158 -14.55 -8.31 -15.41
C GLY A 158 -13.53 -7.17 -15.47
N ALA A 159 -13.72 -6.18 -14.58
CA ALA A 159 -12.75 -5.12 -14.34
C ALA A 159 -11.49 -5.69 -13.67
N PRO A 160 -10.32 -5.07 -13.85
CA PRO A 160 -9.11 -5.59 -13.22
C PRO A 160 -9.17 -5.40 -11.69
N SER A 161 -8.65 -6.38 -10.96
CA SER A 161 -8.74 -6.41 -9.49
C SER A 161 -7.53 -7.13 -8.88
N VAL A 162 -7.29 -6.90 -7.59
CA VAL A 162 -6.39 -7.75 -6.80
C VAL A 162 -7.20 -8.91 -6.27
N ILE A 163 -6.75 -10.13 -6.53
CA ILE A 163 -7.46 -11.36 -6.13
C ILE A 163 -6.75 -12.14 -5.03
N GLU A 164 -5.45 -11.89 -4.82
CA GLU A 164 -4.70 -12.56 -3.77
C GLU A 164 -3.53 -11.71 -3.27
N ILE A 165 -3.32 -11.69 -1.95
CA ILE A 165 -2.09 -11.19 -1.33
C ILE A 165 -1.52 -12.29 -0.46
N LYS A 166 -0.34 -12.82 -0.81
CA LYS A 166 0.38 -13.82 -0.02
C LYS A 166 1.42 -13.16 0.87
N PHE A 167 1.59 -13.69 2.07
CA PHE A 167 2.62 -13.22 3.01
C PHE A 167 3.32 -14.39 3.70
N GLU A 168 4.61 -14.23 4.01
CA GLU A 168 5.32 -15.17 4.89
C GLU A 168 4.71 -15.08 6.29
N ARG A 169 4.72 -16.15 7.08
CA ARG A 169 4.28 -16.03 8.48
C ARG A 169 5.36 -15.31 9.28
N GLY A 170 4.98 -14.24 9.98
CA GLY A 170 5.87 -13.58 10.95
C GLY A 170 6.09 -14.42 12.20
N PRO A 171 6.94 -13.95 13.14
CA PRO A 171 7.31 -14.67 14.36
C PRO A 171 6.16 -14.77 15.38
N VAL A 172 5.06 -14.05 15.15
CA VAL A 172 3.84 -14.12 15.94
C VAL A 172 2.86 -15.05 15.22
N GLU A 173 2.60 -16.23 15.78
CA GLU A 173 1.57 -17.12 15.28
C GLU A 173 0.19 -16.51 15.54
N LEU A 174 -0.47 -16.07 14.47
CA LEU A 174 -1.89 -15.69 14.49
C LEU A 174 -2.71 -16.93 14.13
N GLN A 175 -3.35 -17.54 15.14
CA GLN A 175 -4.21 -18.70 14.93
C GLN A 175 -5.39 -18.34 14.02
N GLY A 176 -5.67 -19.19 13.03
CA GLY A 176 -6.80 -19.01 12.11
C GLY A 176 -6.56 -18.05 10.94
N ILE A 177 -5.33 -17.52 10.78
CA ILE A 177 -4.98 -16.71 9.61
C ILE A 177 -4.30 -17.58 8.55
N ASP A 178 -4.94 -17.68 7.38
CA ASP A 178 -4.35 -18.27 6.18
C ASP A 178 -3.22 -17.35 5.68
N PRO A 179 -2.03 -17.86 5.28
CA PRO A 179 -0.94 -17.07 4.65
C PRO A 179 -1.31 -16.35 3.33
N GLY A 180 -2.59 -16.25 3.00
CA GLY A 180 -3.12 -15.49 1.88
C GLY A 180 -4.46 -14.83 2.21
N PHE A 181 -4.66 -13.62 1.70
CA PHE A 181 -5.99 -13.03 1.59
C PHE A 181 -6.47 -13.21 0.17
N THR A 182 -7.53 -13.98 -0.03
CA THR A 182 -8.21 -14.10 -1.32
C THR A 182 -9.39 -13.13 -1.36
N PHE A 183 -9.45 -12.34 -2.43
CA PHE A 183 -10.55 -11.45 -2.75
C PHE A 183 -11.32 -12.08 -3.91
N ILE A 184 -12.65 -12.15 -3.81
CA ILE A 184 -13.53 -12.79 -4.80
C ILE A 184 -14.13 -11.72 -5.71
#